data_AF-A0A8J4TQJ6-F1
#
_entry.id   AF-A0A8J4TQJ6-F1
#
_cell.length_a   1.000
_cell.length_b   1.000
_cell.length_c   1.000
_cell.angle_alpha   90.00
_cell.angle_beta   90.00
_cell.angle_gamma   90.00
#
_symmetry.space_group_name_H-M   'P 1'
#
loop_
_entity.id
_entity.type
_entity.pdbx_description
1 polymer ?
#
loop_
_entity_poly.entity_id
_entity_poly.type
_entity_poly.pdbx_seq_one_letter_code
_entity_poly.pdbx_strand_id
1 'polypeptide(L)'
;MASTGGKSVLFVCLGNICRSPVAEAVFRKMATESGVVDKWRIDSAATSTYEIGNPPDYRGAACMKKHGVPMRHVARQVTKEDFATFEYILCMDESNMRDLNKKANSVKNCKAKIELLGSYDPEKQLIIQDPYY
;
A
#
# COMPACT_ATOMS: atom_id res chain seq x y z
N MET A 1 -13.43 23.46 -16.81
CA MET A 1 -12.37 23.04 -15.87
C MET A 1 -11.97 21.62 -16.25
N ALA A 2 -10.70 21.42 -16.63
CA ALA A 2 -10.22 20.19 -17.26
C ALA A 2 -10.31 18.99 -16.31
N SER A 3 -10.71 17.84 -16.86
CA SER A 3 -10.81 16.54 -16.20
C SER A 3 -9.47 16.11 -15.58
N THR A 4 -9.30 16.30 -14.28
CA THR A 4 -8.20 15.64 -13.54
C THR A 4 -8.69 14.25 -13.17
N GLY A 5 -8.34 13.23 -13.96
CA GLY A 5 -8.54 11.84 -13.56
C GLY A 5 -7.96 11.61 -12.16
N GLY A 6 -8.72 10.97 -11.28
CA GLY A 6 -8.28 10.70 -9.91
C GLY A 6 -7.02 9.86 -9.89
N LYS A 7 -6.07 10.21 -9.01
CA LYS A 7 -4.83 9.47 -8.82
C LYS A 7 -5.09 8.20 -8.03
N SER A 8 -4.21 7.20 -8.13
CA SER A 8 -4.39 5.94 -7.41
C SER A 8 -3.08 5.35 -6.90
N VAL A 9 -3.10 4.89 -5.64
CA VAL A 9 -1.96 4.24 -4.99
C VAL A 9 -2.41 2.99 -4.23
N LEU A 10 -1.64 1.91 -4.41
CA LEU A 10 -1.79 0.65 -3.69
C LEU A 10 -0.53 0.36 -2.88
N PHE A 11 -0.67 0.25 -1.56
CA PHE A 11 0.44 -0.11 -0.68
C PHE A 11 0.53 -1.64 -0.53
N VAL A 12 1.72 -2.22 -0.65
CA VAL A 12 1.87 -3.69 -0.64
C VAL A 12 2.95 -4.16 0.31
N CYS A 13 2.62 -5.14 1.14
CA CYS A 13 3.59 -5.95 1.89
C CYS A 13 3.27 -7.44 1.75
N LEU A 14 3.99 -8.32 2.45
CA LEU A 14 3.79 -9.76 2.33
C LEU A 14 2.37 -10.20 2.72
N GLY A 15 1.91 -9.83 3.91
CA GLY A 15 0.65 -10.32 4.50
C GLY A 15 -0.50 -9.31 4.57
N ASN A 16 -0.27 -8.02 4.29
CA ASN A 16 -1.29 -6.97 4.38
C ASN A 16 -1.99 -6.83 5.75
N ILE A 17 -1.26 -7.13 6.84
CA ILE A 17 -1.74 -6.91 8.22
C ILE A 17 -0.86 -5.94 9.03
N CYS A 18 0.44 -5.81 8.71
CA CYS A 18 1.36 -4.94 9.45
C CYS A 18 1.66 -3.64 8.70
N ARG A 19 2.55 -3.69 7.70
CA ARG A 19 3.17 -2.51 7.07
C ARG A 19 2.25 -1.78 6.09
N SER A 20 1.64 -2.49 5.14
CA SER A 20 0.82 -1.84 4.11
C SER A 20 -0.49 -1.22 4.61
N PRO A 21 -1.22 -1.79 5.59
CA PRO A 21 -2.39 -1.10 6.17
C PRO A 21 -2.01 0.17 6.93
N VAL A 22 -0.84 0.19 7.58
CA VAL A 22 -0.31 1.38 8.25
C VAL A 22 -0.01 2.48 7.23
N ALA A 23 0.71 2.14 6.15
CA ALA A 23 1.02 3.10 5.09
C ALA A 23 -0.26 3.66 4.44
N GLU A 24 -1.26 2.82 4.19
CA GLU A 24 -2.57 3.23 3.67
C GLU A 24 -3.26 4.24 4.59
N ALA A 25 -3.35 3.92 5.88
CA ALA A 25 -4.03 4.77 6.87
C ALA A 25 -3.30 6.11 7.06
N VAL A 26 -1.97 6.12 7.09
CA VAL A 26 -1.16 7.34 7.13
C VAL A 26 -1.40 8.19 5.88
N PHE A 27 -1.32 7.59 4.69
CA PHE A 27 -1.54 8.31 3.43
C PHE A 27 -2.96 8.88 3.32
N ARG A 28 -3.98 8.10 3.72
CA ARG A 28 -5.37 8.54 3.74
C ARG A 28 -5.58 9.72 4.69
N LYS A 29 -4.98 9.68 5.89
CA LYS A 29 -5.03 10.80 6.84
C LYS A 29 -4.41 12.05 6.25
N MET A 30 -3.19 11.97 5.71
CA MET A 30 -2.51 13.11 5.08
C MET A 30 -3.31 13.71 3.91
N ALA A 31 -3.88 12.84 3.05
CA ALA A 31 -4.72 13.28 1.94
C ALA A 31 -6.02 13.97 2.41
N THR A 32 -6.59 13.49 3.52
CA THR A 32 -7.79 14.08 4.14
C THR A 32 -7.47 15.44 4.74
N GLU A 33 -6.40 15.55 5.53
CA GLU A 33 -5.95 16.81 6.14
C GLU A 33 -5.55 17.85 5.09
N SER A 34 -5.04 17.40 3.94
CA SER A 34 -4.71 18.26 2.80
C SER A 34 -5.91 18.60 1.90
N GLY A 35 -7.11 18.09 2.19
CA GLY A 35 -8.32 18.36 1.40
C GLY A 35 -8.31 17.78 -0.01
N VAL A 36 -7.57 16.69 -0.25
CA VAL A 36 -7.41 16.07 -1.57
C VAL A 36 -7.82 14.59 -1.61
N VAL A 37 -8.34 14.04 -0.51
CA VAL A 37 -8.71 12.61 -0.43
C VAL A 37 -9.65 12.17 -1.55
N ASP A 38 -10.61 13.01 -1.96
CA ASP A 38 -11.55 12.71 -3.04
C ASP A 38 -10.90 12.61 -4.43
N LYS A 39 -9.65 13.07 -4.55
CA LYS A 39 -8.84 12.96 -5.79
C LYS A 39 -8.00 11.69 -5.81
N TRP A 40 -8.05 10.85 -4.77
CA TRP A 40 -7.21 9.67 -4.61
C TRP A 40 -8.02 8.40 -4.35
N ARG A 41 -7.75 7.36 -5.15
CA ARG A 41 -8.05 5.97 -4.79
C ARG A 41 -6.88 5.41 -3.98
N ILE A 42 -7.14 5.06 -2.73
CA ILE A 42 -6.11 4.63 -1.76
C ILE A 42 -6.53 3.24 -1.25
N ASP A 43 -5.60 2.28 -1.28
CA ASP A 43 -5.85 0.90 -0.86
C ASP A 43 -4.54 0.21 -0.44
N SER A 44 -4.64 -0.98 0.17
CA SER A 44 -3.50 -1.85 0.44
C SER A 44 -3.79 -3.34 0.18
N ALA A 45 -2.75 -4.09 -0.17
CA ALA A 45 -2.86 -5.51 -0.51
C ALA A 45 -1.61 -6.34 -0.11
N ALA A 46 -1.75 -7.66 -0.21
CA ALA A 46 -0.73 -8.66 0.07
C ALA A 46 -0.14 -9.24 -1.22
N THR A 47 1.14 -9.61 -1.21
CA THR A 47 1.70 -10.48 -2.26
C THR A 47 1.28 -11.95 -2.07
N SER A 48 1.14 -12.37 -0.81
CA SER A 48 0.74 -13.73 -0.39
C SER A 48 -0.77 -13.89 -0.17
N THR A 49 -1.19 -15.09 0.25
CA THR A 49 -2.58 -15.42 0.60
C THR A 49 -2.77 -15.70 2.09
N TYR A 50 -1.73 -15.55 2.93
CA TYR A 50 -1.73 -16.07 4.30
C TYR A 50 -2.81 -15.47 5.19
N GLU A 51 -3.08 -14.18 5.02
CA GLU A 51 -3.89 -13.40 5.96
C GLU A 51 -5.20 -12.89 5.35
N ILE A 52 -5.63 -13.42 4.20
CA ILE A 52 -6.84 -12.93 3.52
C ILE A 52 -8.04 -12.98 4.47
N GLY A 53 -8.74 -11.85 4.62
CA GLY A 53 -9.90 -11.72 5.51
C GLY A 53 -9.56 -11.26 6.94
N ASN A 54 -8.28 -11.27 7.33
CA ASN A 54 -7.88 -10.85 8.67
C ASN A 54 -7.83 -9.31 8.80
N PRO A 55 -8.11 -8.78 10.00
CA PRO A 55 -7.88 -7.37 10.28
C PRO A 55 -6.37 -7.06 10.39
N PRO A 56 -5.98 -5.77 10.39
CA PRO A 56 -4.61 -5.38 10.72
C PRO A 56 -4.14 -5.95 12.07
N ASP A 57 -2.84 -6.22 12.17
CA ASP A 57 -2.21 -6.71 13.40
C ASP A 57 -2.48 -5.73 14.55
N TYR A 58 -2.83 -6.28 15.71
CA TYR A 58 -3.25 -5.50 16.88
C TYR A 58 -2.14 -4.53 17.37
N ARG A 59 -0.86 -4.87 17.19
CA ARG A 59 0.29 -4.03 17.56
C ARG A 59 0.32 -2.80 16.66
N GLY A 60 0.13 -3.00 15.36
CA GLY A 60 -0.02 -1.93 14.38
C GLY A 60 -1.24 -1.05 14.70
N ALA A 61 -2.40 -1.65 14.95
CA ALA A 61 -3.62 -0.93 15.33
C ALA A 61 -3.45 -0.10 16.61
N ALA A 62 -2.80 -0.64 17.63
CA ALA A 62 -2.49 0.08 18.86
C ALA A 62 -1.54 1.26 18.62
N CYS A 63 -0.53 1.09 17.78
CA CYS A 63 0.37 2.17 17.36
C CYS A 63 -0.42 3.29 16.66
N MET A 64 -1.22 2.95 15.64
CA MET A 64 -2.01 3.92 14.89
C MET A 64 -2.99 4.70 15.78
N LYS A 65 -3.62 4.02 16.75
CA LYS A 65 -4.48 4.66 17.74
C LYS A 65 -3.73 5.68 18.59
N LYS A 66 -2.50 5.39 19.05
CA LYS A 66 -1.67 6.33 19.81
C LYS A 66 -1.34 7.60 19.01
N HIS A 67 -1.19 7.48 17.69
CA HIS A 67 -0.94 8.61 16.79
C HIS A 67 -2.23 9.27 16.26
N GLY A 68 -3.41 8.88 16.75
CA GLY A 68 -4.69 9.42 16.30
C GLY A 68 -4.92 9.19 14.81
N VAL A 69 -4.50 8.03 14.28
CA VAL A 69 -4.75 7.64 12.90
C VAL A 69 -5.75 6.49 12.88
N PRO A 70 -6.96 6.70 12.35
CA PRO A 70 -7.93 5.62 12.22
C PRO A 70 -7.44 4.62 11.18
N MET A 71 -7.42 3.33 11.54
CA MET A 71 -7.07 2.25 10.64
C MET A 71 -8.18 1.20 10.66
N ARG A 72 -8.78 0.97 9.50
CA ARG A 72 -9.76 -0.09 9.26
C ARG A 72 -9.48 -0.68 7.90
N HIS A 73 -9.10 -1.96 7.89
CA HIS A 73 -8.77 -2.69 6.67
C HIS A 73 -9.18 -4.15 6.84
N VAL A 74 -9.33 -4.85 5.72
CA VAL A 74 -9.45 -6.31 5.68
C VAL A 74 -8.44 -6.79 4.67
N ALA A 75 -7.51 -7.63 5.12
CA ALA A 75 -6.41 -8.07 4.30
C ALA A 75 -6.91 -8.77 3.03
N ARG A 76 -6.34 -8.38 1.89
CA ARG A 76 -6.67 -8.94 0.56
C ARG A 76 -5.39 -9.16 -0.24
N GLN A 77 -5.44 -10.06 -1.22
CA GLN A 77 -4.32 -10.27 -2.13
C GLN A 77 -4.34 -9.25 -3.29
N VAL A 78 -3.15 -8.92 -3.79
CA VAL A 78 -2.99 -8.21 -5.06
C VAL A 78 -3.50 -9.05 -6.24
N THR A 79 -4.28 -8.43 -7.10
CA THR A 79 -4.92 -9.03 -8.27
C THR A 79 -4.26 -8.56 -9.57
N LYS A 80 -4.62 -9.13 -10.72
CA LYS A 80 -4.09 -8.67 -12.02
C LYS A 80 -4.64 -7.28 -12.37
N GLU A 81 -5.87 -7.03 -11.98
CA GLU A 81 -6.61 -5.78 -12.17
C GLU A 81 -5.94 -4.63 -11.41
N ASP A 82 -5.33 -4.91 -10.25
CA ASP A 82 -4.59 -3.90 -9.49
C ASP A 82 -3.45 -3.29 -10.33
N PHE A 83 -2.68 -4.11 -11.06
CA PHE A 83 -1.60 -3.64 -11.94
C PHE A 83 -2.09 -2.80 -13.13
N ALA A 84 -3.33 -3.01 -13.57
CA ALA A 84 -3.93 -2.26 -14.68
C ALA A 84 -4.62 -0.97 -14.23
N THR A 85 -5.13 -0.93 -12.98
CA THR A 85 -5.99 0.15 -12.49
C THR A 85 -5.30 1.14 -11.57
N PHE A 86 -4.24 0.73 -10.86
CA PHE A 86 -3.45 1.63 -10.03
C PHE A 86 -2.34 2.31 -10.83
N GLU A 87 -2.08 3.58 -10.52
CA GLU A 87 -0.94 4.32 -11.07
C GLU A 87 0.35 3.99 -10.31
N TYR A 88 0.26 3.82 -8.99
CA TYR A 88 1.40 3.49 -8.14
C TYR A 88 1.12 2.23 -7.33
N ILE A 89 2.09 1.31 -7.32
CA ILE A 89 2.16 0.21 -6.37
C ILE A 89 3.43 0.40 -5.55
N LEU A 90 3.27 0.79 -4.29
CA LEU A 90 4.38 1.10 -3.38
C LEU A 90 4.56 -0.03 -2.39
N CYS A 91 5.72 -0.69 -2.43
CA CYS A 91 6.03 -1.86 -1.61
C CYS A 91 7.12 -1.59 -0.57
N MET A 92 7.21 -2.45 0.45
CA MET A 92 7.98 -2.15 1.66
C MET A 92 9.45 -2.59 1.59
N ASP A 93 9.71 -3.69 0.90
CA ASP A 93 11.03 -4.31 0.82
C ASP A 93 11.29 -4.95 -0.57
N GLU A 94 12.53 -5.35 -0.80
CA GLU A 94 12.96 -5.93 -2.08
C GLU A 94 12.28 -7.27 -2.40
N SER A 95 11.87 -8.04 -1.39
CA SER A 95 11.16 -9.29 -1.59
C SER A 95 9.76 -9.02 -2.14
N ASN A 96 9.06 -8.02 -1.59
CA ASN A 96 7.78 -7.56 -2.13
C ASN A 96 7.94 -7.05 -3.56
N MET A 97 8.98 -6.24 -3.82
CA MET A 97 9.23 -5.70 -5.16
C MET A 97 9.48 -6.81 -6.19
N ARG A 98 10.28 -7.81 -5.85
CA ARG A 98 10.55 -8.97 -6.71
C ARG A 98 9.28 -9.77 -7.01
N ASP A 99 8.45 -10.02 -6.00
CA ASP A 99 7.19 -10.75 -6.17
C ASP A 99 6.20 -9.97 -7.05
N LEU A 100 6.09 -8.66 -6.83
CA LEU A 100 5.24 -7.79 -7.62
C LEU A 100 5.70 -7.72 -9.08
N ASN A 101 6.99 -7.58 -9.34
CA ASN A 101 7.53 -7.58 -10.71
C ASN A 101 7.28 -8.92 -11.41
N LYS A 102 7.45 -10.05 -10.69
CA LYS A 102 7.12 -11.38 -11.24
C LYS A 102 5.64 -11.49 -11.61
N LYS A 103 4.74 -10.99 -10.77
CA LYS A 103 3.30 -10.96 -11.05
C LYS A 103 2.96 -10.00 -12.21
N ALA A 104 3.58 -8.82 -12.25
CA ALA A 104 3.38 -7.80 -13.28
C ALA A 104 3.75 -8.31 -14.69
N ASN A 105 4.81 -9.11 -14.82
CA ASN A 105 5.20 -9.73 -16.09
C ASN A 105 4.13 -10.66 -16.68
N SER A 106 3.18 -11.12 -15.87
CA SER A 106 2.04 -11.93 -16.33
C SER A 106 0.82 -11.11 -16.76
N VAL A 107 0.89 -9.78 -16.66
CA VAL A 107 -0.21 -8.85 -16.96
C VAL A 107 0.12 -8.09 -18.26
N LYS A 108 -0.76 -8.22 -19.27
CA LYS A 108 -0.55 -7.58 -20.59
C LYS A 108 -0.56 -6.06 -20.56
N ASN A 109 -1.37 -5.47 -19.67
CA ASN A 109 -1.60 -4.02 -19.59
C ASN A 109 -1.18 -3.46 -18.23
N CYS A 110 0.05 -3.75 -17.79
CA CYS A 110 0.57 -3.19 -16.54
C CYS A 110 0.77 -1.68 -16.70
N LYS A 111 -0.08 -0.89 -16.03
CA LYS A 111 0.03 0.58 -15.97
C LYS A 111 0.77 1.05 -14.73
N ALA A 112 0.71 0.27 -13.65
CA ALA A 112 1.26 0.64 -12.36
C ALA A 112 2.78 0.81 -12.39
N LYS A 113 3.26 1.90 -11.81
CA LYS A 113 4.67 2.09 -11.44
C LYS A 113 4.93 1.37 -10.12
N ILE A 114 5.77 0.33 -10.17
CA ILE A 114 6.12 -0.49 -8.99
C ILE A 114 7.42 0.05 -8.39
N GLU A 115 7.36 0.54 -7.17
CA GLU A 115 8.50 1.16 -6.48
C GLU A 115 8.55 0.78 -5.00
N LEU A 116 9.71 1.00 -4.37
CA LEU A 116 9.85 0.91 -2.92
C LEU A 116 9.31 2.19 -2.28
N LEU A 117 8.48 2.09 -1.25
CA LEU A 117 8.00 3.25 -0.53
C LEU A 117 9.18 4.06 0.07
N GLY A 118 10.20 3.38 0.58
CA GLY A 118 11.40 4.01 1.11
C GLY A 118 12.26 4.75 0.07
N SER A 119 12.02 4.60 -1.24
CA SER A 119 12.70 5.44 -2.23
C SER A 119 12.26 6.90 -2.19
N TYR A 120 11.14 7.18 -1.51
CA TYR A 120 10.62 8.52 -1.28
C TYR A 120 11.08 9.12 0.06
N ASP A 121 11.85 8.37 0.86
CA ASP A 121 12.33 8.84 2.16
C ASP A 121 13.50 9.83 2.00
N PRO A 122 13.38 11.09 2.46
CA PRO A 122 14.48 12.05 2.47
C PRO A 122 15.69 11.59 3.29
N GLU A 123 15.47 10.74 4.31
CA GLU A 123 16.53 10.15 5.15
C GLU A 123 17.20 8.91 4.52
N LYS A 124 16.73 8.50 3.34
CA LYS A 124 17.27 7.39 2.53
C LYS A 124 17.17 6.02 3.21
N GLN A 125 16.21 5.81 4.10
CA GLN A 125 15.82 4.48 4.59
C GLN A 125 15.00 3.77 3.52
N LEU A 126 15.70 3.08 2.62
CA LEU A 126 15.08 2.45 1.45
C LEU A 126 14.11 1.31 1.81
N ILE A 127 14.38 0.59 2.90
CA ILE A 127 13.65 -0.63 3.28
C ILE A 127 12.86 -0.40 4.56
N ILE A 128 11.55 -0.64 4.49
CA ILE A 128 10.66 -0.66 5.65
C ILE A 128 10.62 -2.09 6.17
N GLN A 129 11.46 -2.34 7.18
CA GLN A 129 11.67 -3.66 7.80
C GLN A 129 10.35 -4.25 8.32
N ASP A 130 10.22 -5.58 8.23
CA ASP A 130 9.05 -6.29 8.72
C ASP A 130 9.02 -6.32 10.26
N PRO A 131 8.02 -5.70 10.92
CA PRO A 131 7.93 -5.66 12.38
C PRO A 131 7.22 -6.89 12.98
N TYR A 132 6.99 -7.94 12.20
CA TYR A 132 6.20 -9.09 12.65
C TYR A 132 6.88 -9.85 13.81
N TYR A 133 8.21 -9.97 13.76
CA TYR A 133 9.07 -10.53 14.81
C TYR A 133 9.79 -9.42 15.57
#